data_AF-A0AAW6WD84-F1
#
_entry.id   AF-A0AAW6WD84-F1
#
_cell.length_a   1.000
_cell.length_b   1.000
_cell.length_c   1.000
_cell.angle_alpha   90.00
_cell.angle_beta   90.00
_cell.angle_gamma   90.00
#
_symmetry.space_group_name_H-M   'P 1'
#
loop_
_entity.id
_entity.type
_entity.pdbx_description
1 polymer ?
#
loop_
_entity_poly.entity_id
_entity_poly.type
_entity_poly.pdbx_seq_one_letter_code
_entity_poly.pdbx_strand_id
1 'polypeptide(L)'
;MKKIFKIPIEINGKMGLNKIYAGVHWAIRSKDKEKMRLLVRSVVGLNHKQYEKPVHLKMSFKSRLDVSNHAYLFKLIEDSLVKCGILKDDTDKYVAKITLEKQKSFDGVIVEMEEIEEC
;
A
#
# COMPACT_ATOMS: atom_id res chain seq x y z
N MET A 1 -5.98 16.80 -4.62
CA MET A 1 -7.03 15.80 -4.96
C MET A 1 -7.00 14.63 -3.97
N LYS A 2 -8.14 14.27 -3.34
CA LYS A 2 -8.22 13.11 -2.44
C LYS A 2 -8.80 11.88 -3.17
N LYS A 3 -8.14 10.72 -3.06
CA LYS A 3 -8.65 9.42 -3.53
C LYS A 3 -8.65 8.42 -2.40
N ILE A 4 -9.63 7.50 -2.42
CA ILE A 4 -9.76 6.41 -1.46
C ILE A 4 -9.95 5.11 -2.22
N PHE A 5 -9.10 4.11 -1.93
CA PHE A 5 -9.21 2.76 -2.45
C PHE A 5 -9.42 1.79 -1.29
N LYS A 6 -10.25 0.76 -1.52
CA LYS A 6 -10.48 -0.32 -0.55
C LYS A 6 -9.92 -1.61 -1.15
N ILE A 7 -8.80 -2.08 -0.62
CA ILE A 7 -8.11 -3.28 -1.10
C ILE A 7 -8.61 -4.49 -0.29
N PRO A 8 -9.48 -5.35 -0.86
CA PRO A 8 -10.04 -6.50 -0.14
C PRO A 8 -8.99 -7.59 -0.02
N ILE A 9 -8.35 -7.68 1.14
CA ILE A 9 -7.31 -8.67 1.41
C ILE A 9 -7.41 -9.18 2.84
N GLU A 10 -7.33 -10.49 3.01
CA GLU A 10 -7.24 -11.10 4.32
C GLU A 10 -5.83 -10.94 4.89
N ILE A 11 -5.69 -10.10 5.92
CA ILE A 11 -4.39 -9.80 6.52
C ILE A 11 -4.09 -10.81 7.64
N ASN A 12 -3.05 -11.62 7.44
CA ASN A 12 -2.56 -12.57 8.44
C ASN A 12 -1.04 -12.44 8.66
N GLY A 13 -0.50 -13.20 9.62
CA GLY A 13 0.91 -13.13 10.01
C GLY A 13 1.93 -13.39 8.89
N LYS A 14 1.53 -14.00 7.76
CA LYS A 14 2.41 -14.20 6.60
C LYS A 14 2.69 -12.90 5.83
N MET A 15 1.90 -11.86 6.06
CA MET A 15 1.98 -10.56 5.39
C MET A 15 2.63 -9.47 6.27
N GLY A 16 3.18 -9.85 7.44
CA GLY A 16 3.89 -8.93 8.33
C GLY A 16 5.40 -8.90 8.08
N LEU A 17 6.07 -7.81 8.47
CA LEU A 17 7.53 -7.71 8.55
C LEU A 17 8.20 -8.86 9.29
N ASN A 18 7.60 -9.37 10.37
CA ASN A 18 8.16 -10.51 11.12
C ASN A 18 8.42 -11.72 10.22
N LYS A 19 7.58 -11.92 9.19
CA LYS A 19 7.78 -12.99 8.23
C LYS A 19 9.03 -12.75 7.37
N ILE A 20 9.29 -11.50 6.98
CA ILE A 20 10.48 -11.11 6.21
C ILE A 20 11.75 -11.30 7.03
N TYR A 21 11.76 -10.88 8.29
CA TYR A 21 12.89 -11.09 9.20
C TYR A 21 13.18 -12.57 9.44
N ALA A 22 12.17 -13.45 9.37
CA ALA A 22 12.36 -14.90 9.44
C ALA A 22 12.96 -15.54 8.16
N GLY A 23 13.39 -14.74 7.18
CA GLY A 23 14.18 -15.24 6.03
C GLY A 23 13.34 -15.79 4.87
N VAL A 24 12.23 -15.14 4.51
CA VAL A 24 11.40 -15.60 3.37
C VAL A 24 12.19 -15.59 2.06
N HIS A 25 12.19 -16.74 1.37
CA HIS A 25 12.83 -16.90 0.07
C HIS A 25 12.34 -15.85 -0.94
N TRP A 26 13.26 -15.27 -1.70
CA TRP A 26 12.99 -14.16 -2.63
C TRP A 26 11.91 -14.51 -3.66
N ALA A 27 11.85 -15.76 -4.12
CA ALA A 27 10.84 -16.19 -5.09
C ALA A 27 9.41 -16.12 -4.53
N ILE A 28 9.23 -16.32 -3.22
CA ILE A 28 7.92 -16.16 -2.56
C ILE A 28 7.57 -14.67 -2.50
N ARG A 29 8.53 -13.81 -2.09
CA ARG A 29 8.33 -12.35 -2.07
C ARG A 29 7.97 -11.80 -3.45
N SER A 30 8.59 -12.31 -4.51
CA SER A 30 8.27 -11.93 -5.89
C SER A 30 6.85 -12.33 -6.29
N LYS A 31 6.38 -13.51 -5.86
CA LYS A 31 4.99 -13.95 -6.11
C LYS A 31 3.99 -13.10 -5.33
N ASP A 32 4.29 -12.74 -4.09
CA ASP A 32 3.43 -11.88 -3.28
C ASP A 32 3.31 -10.48 -3.88
N LYS A 33 4.42 -9.92 -4.37
CA LYS A 33 4.46 -8.65 -5.11
C LYS A 33 3.57 -8.68 -6.34
N GLU A 34 3.68 -9.71 -7.17
CA GLU A 34 2.86 -9.81 -8.38
C GLU A 34 1.37 -9.98 -8.07
N LYS A 35 1.02 -10.80 -7.07
CA LYS A 35 -0.37 -10.95 -6.62
C LYS A 35 -0.94 -9.63 -6.12
N MET A 36 -0.17 -8.88 -5.33
CA MET A 36 -0.59 -7.57 -4.85
C MET A 36 -0.81 -6.60 -6.00
N ARG A 37 0.09 -6.58 -6.99
CA ARG A 37 -0.03 -5.72 -8.17
C ARG A 37 -1.32 -5.97 -8.93
N LEU A 38 -1.67 -7.24 -9.16
CA LEU A 38 -2.93 -7.60 -9.82
C LEU A 38 -4.15 -7.20 -9.00
N LEU A 39 -4.12 -7.42 -7.68
CA LEU A 39 -5.20 -7.02 -6.78
C LEU A 39 -5.40 -5.50 -6.79
N VAL A 40 -4.33 -4.72 -6.58
CA VAL A 40 -4.39 -3.25 -6.62
C VAL A 40 -4.88 -2.77 -7.97
N ARG A 41 -4.38 -3.31 -9.09
CA ARG A 41 -4.84 -2.97 -10.44
C ARG A 41 -6.35 -3.19 -10.60
N SER A 42 -6.88 -4.29 -10.07
CA SER A 42 -8.32 -4.59 -10.13
C SER A 42 -9.18 -3.56 -9.37
N VAL A 43 -8.62 -2.93 -8.34
CA VAL A 43 -9.32 -1.92 -7.53
C VAL A 43 -9.18 -0.50 -8.12
N VAL A 44 -7.98 -0.13 -8.57
CA VAL A 44 -7.72 1.23 -9.07
C VAL A 44 -8.16 1.42 -10.53
N GLY A 45 -8.29 0.33 -11.28
CA GLY A 45 -8.66 0.35 -12.70
C GLY A 45 -7.49 0.73 -13.62
N LEU A 46 -7.83 1.03 -14.89
CA LEU A 46 -6.85 1.38 -15.93
C LEU A 46 -6.83 2.87 -16.28
N ASN A 47 -7.90 3.61 -15.96
CA ASN A 47 -8.09 5.00 -16.38
C ASN A 47 -8.09 5.93 -15.16
N HIS A 48 -6.89 6.22 -14.64
CA HIS A 48 -6.71 7.18 -13.57
C HIS A 48 -5.72 8.28 -13.96
N LYS A 49 -5.98 9.50 -13.48
CA LYS A 49 -4.96 10.55 -13.49
C LYS A 49 -3.88 10.24 -12.46
N GLN A 50 -2.64 10.27 -12.90
CA GLN A 50 -1.45 10.18 -12.06
C GLN A 50 -1.35 11.42 -11.16
N TYR A 51 -0.79 11.24 -9.96
CA TYR A 51 -0.44 12.36 -9.08
C TYR A 51 0.88 12.99 -9.53
N GLU A 52 0.88 14.32 -9.70
CA GLU A 52 2.07 15.09 -10.10
C GLU A 52 2.73 15.83 -8.93
N LYS A 53 1.96 16.08 -7.86
CA LYS A 53 2.46 16.66 -6.60
C LYS A 53 2.78 15.57 -5.57
N PRO A 54 3.66 15.83 -4.59
CA PRO A 54 3.89 14.92 -3.48
C PRO A 54 2.57 14.58 -2.77
N VAL A 55 2.44 13.33 -2.31
CA VAL A 55 1.24 12.87 -1.60
C VAL A 55 1.52 12.48 -0.15
N HIS A 56 0.49 12.61 0.68
CA HIS A 56 0.35 11.84 1.90
C HIS A 56 -0.35 10.51 1.57
N LEU A 57 0.39 9.40 1.75
CA LEU A 57 -0.13 8.05 1.58
C LEU A 57 -0.49 7.42 2.93
N LYS A 58 -1.79 7.30 3.19
CA LYS A 58 -2.31 6.73 4.43
C LYS A 58 -2.90 5.34 4.17
N MET A 59 -2.54 4.35 5.00
CA MET A 59 -3.11 3.01 4.96
C MET A 59 -3.64 2.59 6.33
N SER A 60 -4.92 2.22 6.36
CA SER A 60 -5.61 1.79 7.58
C SER A 60 -5.97 0.31 7.47
N PHE A 61 -5.48 -0.50 8.42
CA PHE A 61 -5.51 -1.96 8.34
C PHE A 61 -6.49 -2.57 9.36
N LYS A 62 -7.32 -3.54 8.93
CA LYS A 62 -8.10 -4.40 9.83
C LYS A 62 -7.40 -5.75 9.99
N SER A 63 -6.67 -5.92 11.08
CA SER A 63 -5.94 -7.15 11.38
C SER A 63 -5.61 -7.26 12.88
N ARG A 64 -5.06 -8.39 13.31
CA ARG A 64 -4.51 -8.60 14.66
C ARG A 64 -3.01 -8.27 14.79
N LEU A 65 -2.33 -7.90 13.70
CA LEU A 65 -0.89 -7.59 13.72
C LEU A 65 -0.61 -6.24 14.39
N ASP A 66 0.60 -6.01 14.87
CA ASP A 66 1.01 -4.67 15.30
C ASP A 66 1.01 -3.68 14.13
N VAL A 67 0.77 -2.39 14.38
CA VAL A 67 0.70 -1.36 13.31
C VAL A 67 1.99 -1.36 12.47
N SER A 68 3.16 -1.35 13.12
CA SER A 68 4.46 -1.38 12.46
C SER A 68 4.68 -2.62 11.59
N ASN A 69 4.11 -3.77 11.97
CA ASN A 69 4.25 -5.01 11.22
C ASN A 69 3.59 -4.94 9.84
N HIS A 70 2.66 -4.00 9.61
CA HIS A 70 2.05 -3.75 8.30
C HIS A 70 2.99 -3.06 7.31
N ALA A 71 4.17 -2.60 7.71
CA ALA A 71 5.09 -1.92 6.79
C ALA A 71 5.47 -2.79 5.57
N TYR A 72 5.49 -4.13 5.72
CA TYR A 72 5.67 -5.02 4.56
C TYR A 72 4.48 -4.93 3.59
N LEU A 73 3.26 -5.06 4.10
CA LEU A 73 2.03 -4.94 3.30
C LEU A 73 1.91 -3.54 2.67
N PHE A 74 2.26 -2.50 3.42
CA PHE A 74 2.35 -1.12 2.93
C PHE A 74 3.27 -1.03 1.71
N LYS A 75 4.51 -1.53 1.79
CA LYS A 75 5.46 -1.51 0.67
C LYS A 75 4.93 -2.26 -0.56
N LEU A 76 4.22 -3.37 -0.38
CA LEU A 76 3.64 -4.11 -1.51
C LEU A 76 2.55 -3.29 -2.22
N ILE A 77 1.69 -2.61 -1.45
CA ILE A 77 0.62 -1.76 -2.00
C ILE A 77 1.22 -0.51 -2.65
N GLU A 78 2.18 0.15 -1.99
CA GLU A 78 2.87 1.34 -2.51
C GLU A 78 3.56 1.06 -3.85
N ASP A 79 4.37 -0.01 -3.95
CA ASP A 79 4.97 -0.41 -5.23
C ASP A 79 3.91 -0.70 -6.29
N SER A 80 2.80 -1.33 -5.91
CA SER A 80 1.69 -1.60 -6.82
C SER A 80 1.02 -0.31 -7.32
N LEU A 81 0.90 0.72 -6.49
CA LEU A 81 0.38 2.04 -6.90
C LEU A 81 1.31 2.71 -7.93
N VAL A 82 2.63 2.59 -7.76
CA VAL A 82 3.62 3.04 -8.75
C VAL A 82 3.49 2.24 -10.05
N LYS A 83 3.45 0.90 -9.97
CA LYS A 83 3.32 0.02 -11.15
C LYS A 83 1.98 0.12 -11.86
N CYS A 84 0.95 0.64 -11.21
CA CYS A 84 -0.32 0.97 -11.84
C CYS A 84 -0.33 2.38 -12.43
N GLY A 85 0.69 3.21 -12.18
CA GLY A 85 0.75 4.60 -12.68
C GLY A 85 -0.13 5.58 -11.88
N ILE A 86 -0.52 5.21 -10.66
CA ILE A 86 -1.20 6.14 -9.74
C ILE A 86 -0.17 7.14 -9.20
N LEU A 87 1.01 6.62 -8.82
CA LEU A 87 2.19 7.37 -8.41
C LEU A 87 3.27 7.26 -9.49
N LYS A 88 4.10 8.29 -9.60
CA LYS A 88 5.26 8.27 -10.50
C LYS A 88 6.39 7.40 -9.97
N ASP A 89 6.64 7.49 -8.67
CA ASP A 89 7.69 6.78 -7.93
C ASP A 89 7.30 6.73 -6.43
N ASP A 90 8.06 5.99 -5.62
CA ASP A 90 7.90 5.91 -4.16
C ASP A 90 8.92 6.75 -3.37
N THR A 91 9.67 7.62 -4.06
CA THR A 91 10.59 8.57 -3.43
C THR A 91 9.84 9.69 -2.69
N ASP A 92 10.55 10.38 -1.79
CA ASP A 92 10.08 11.54 -1.04
C ASP A 92 9.50 12.66 -1.92
N LYS A 93 10.02 12.82 -3.14
CA LYS A 93 9.48 13.72 -4.17
C LYS A 93 8.00 13.46 -4.50
N TYR A 94 7.53 12.22 -4.41
CA TYR A 94 6.17 11.84 -4.75
C TYR A 94 5.37 11.32 -3.56
N VAL A 95 6.03 10.77 -2.54
CA VAL A 95 5.44 10.28 -1.29
C VAL A 95 6.15 10.95 -0.11
N ALA A 96 5.70 12.15 0.23
CA ALA A 96 6.33 12.97 1.26
C ALA A 96 5.93 12.58 2.68
N LYS A 97 4.79 11.90 2.85
CA LYS A 97 4.31 11.46 4.16
C LYS A 97 3.61 10.13 4.06
N ILE A 98 3.82 9.27 5.05
CA ILE A 98 3.07 8.02 5.21
C ILE A 98 2.36 7.97 6.55
N THR A 99 1.25 7.25 6.62
CA THR A 99 0.58 6.94 7.90
C THR A 99 0.06 5.52 7.87
N LEU A 100 0.42 4.75 8.89
CA LEU A 100 -0.08 3.40 9.11
C LEU A 100 -0.94 3.42 10.38
N GLU A 101 -2.16 2.93 10.29
CA GLU A 101 -3.08 2.90 11.44
C GLU A 101 -4.00 1.67 11.42
N LYS A 102 -4.76 1.48 12.50
CA LYS A 102 -5.80 0.45 12.58
C LYS A 102 -7.16 1.01 12.21
N GLN A 103 -7.99 0.16 11.62
CA GLN A 103 -9.42 0.42 11.41
C GLN A 103 -10.25 -0.83 11.67
N LYS A 104 -11.57 -0.65 11.80
CA LYS A 104 -12.55 -1.73 12.04
C LYS A 104 -13.66 -1.80 11.00
N SER A 105 -13.75 -0.84 10.09
CA SER A 105 -14.86 -0.62 9.17
C SER A 105 -14.81 -1.41 7.87
N PHE A 106 -13.65 -1.96 7.47
CA PHE A 106 -13.50 -2.71 6.21
C PHE A 106 -12.58 -3.92 6.36
N ASP A 107 -12.97 -5.07 5.80
CA ASP A 107 -12.15 -6.29 5.79
C ASP A 107 -11.03 -6.17 4.72
N GLY A 108 -9.94 -5.53 5.12
CA GLY A 108 -8.75 -5.32 4.30
C GLY A 108 -8.02 -4.03 4.63
N VAL A 109 -7.55 -3.35 3.59
CA VAL A 109 -6.79 -2.08 3.69
C VAL A 109 -7.59 -0.94 3.05
N ILE A 110 -7.78 0.14 3.80
CA ILE A 110 -8.25 1.41 3.24
C ILE A 110 -7.01 2.23 2.92
N VAL A 111 -6.85 2.60 1.65
CA VAL A 111 -5.74 3.42 1.15
C VAL A 111 -6.29 4.79 0.81
N GLU A 112 -5.84 5.82 1.52
CA GLU A 112 -6.17 7.21 1.27
C GLU A 112 -4.94 7.93 0.69
N MET A 113 -5.15 8.70 -0.36
CA MET A 113 -4.10 9.49 -1.02
C MET A 113 -4.56 10.93 -1.19
N GLU A 114 -3.74 11.86 -0.74
CA GLU A 114 -4.01 13.28 -0.81
C GLU A 114 -2.74 14.03 -1.21
N GLU A 115 -2.84 14.91 -2.21
CA GLU A 115 -1.74 15.82 -2.55
C GLU A 115 -1.50 16.76 -1.38
N ILE A 116 -0.22 16.97 -1.06
CA ILE A 116 0.18 17.98 -0.10
C ILE A 116 0.82 19.16 -0.83
N GLU A 117 0.63 20.36 -0.30
CA GLU A 117 1.45 21.51 -0.70
C GLU A 117 2.87 21.28 -0.16
N GLU A 118 3.88 21.59 -0.97
CA GLU A 118 5.29 21.39 -0.61
C GLU A 118 5.56 21.99 0.78
N CYS A 119 6.19 21.19 1.66
CA CYS A 119 6.63 21.63 2.98
C CYS A 119 7.84 22.57 2.87
#